data_AF-A0A9P5EN43-F1
#
_entry.id   AF-A0A9P5EN43-F1
#
_cell.length_a   1.000
_cell.length_b   1.000
_cell.length_c   1.000
_cell.angle_alpha   90.00
_cell.angle_beta   90.00
_cell.angle_gamma   90.00
#
_symmetry.space_group_name_H-M   'P 1'
#
loop_
_entity.id
_entity.type
_entity.pdbx_description
1 polymer ?
#
loop_
_entity_poly.entity_id
_entity_poly.type
_entity_poly.pdbx_seq_one_letter_code
_entity_poly.pdbx_strand_id
1 'polypeptide(L)'
;MTIPTPYYHLFTLLDPLIALWGTSLFLLSPKTVTSSYLPPSHNPIDPSIAHPAAALSISTPSLAASLREYSLPLHAQIAGHLLSNALLSAVLLRATSDIKVWRVYQLSLFLVDAFLLYGTFASYALQGRLNPFTTWRVEDWGAVAITMLAGVTRLAFLVGVGFPKQQRAKRA
;
A
#
# COMPACT_ATOMS: atom_id res chain seq x y z
N MET A 1 -13.31 -16.90 19.64
CA MET A 1 -12.59 -15.71 20.16
C MET A 1 -13.17 -14.52 19.42
N THR A 2 -13.88 -13.64 20.11
CA THR A 2 -14.56 -12.49 19.49
C THR A 2 -13.54 -11.41 19.14
N ILE A 3 -13.74 -10.77 17.99
CA ILE A 3 -12.87 -9.70 17.50
C ILE A 3 -13.13 -8.44 18.34
N PRO A 4 -12.10 -7.75 18.87
CA PRO A 4 -12.32 -6.50 19.57
C PRO A 4 -12.96 -5.44 18.66
N THR A 5 -13.97 -4.74 19.18
CA THR A 5 -14.74 -3.70 18.49
C THR A 5 -13.90 -2.64 17.74
N PRO A 6 -12.78 -2.12 18.29
CA PRO A 6 -11.98 -1.13 17.54
C PRO A 6 -11.41 -1.71 16.25
N TYR A 7 -10.89 -2.94 16.26
CA TYR A 7 -10.39 -3.60 15.05
C TYR A 7 -11.49 -3.87 14.04
N TYR A 8 -12.69 -4.22 14.53
CA TYR A 8 -13.82 -4.43 13.64
C TYR A 8 -14.15 -3.16 12.84
N HIS A 9 -14.31 -2.01 13.50
CA HIS A 9 -14.60 -0.76 12.79
C HIS A 9 -13.44 -0.29 11.92
N LEU A 10 -12.20 -0.42 12.41
CA LEU A 10 -11.02 -0.02 11.63
C LEU A 10 -10.93 -0.84 10.34
N PHE A 11 -10.94 -2.17 10.42
CA PHE A 11 -10.74 -3.02 9.25
C PHE A 11 -11.96 -3.10 8.32
N THR A 12 -13.17 -2.83 8.80
CA THR A 12 -14.38 -2.93 7.94
C THR A 12 -14.88 -1.58 7.43
N LEU A 13 -14.48 -0.44 8.01
CA LEU A 13 -14.89 0.90 7.60
C LEU A 13 -13.71 1.78 7.20
N LEU A 14 -12.71 1.91 8.07
CA LEU A 14 -11.59 2.82 7.82
C LEU A 14 -10.70 2.28 6.69
N ASP A 15 -10.31 1.01 6.75
CA ASP A 15 -9.49 0.33 5.74
C ASP A 15 -10.04 0.45 4.31
N PRO A 16 -11.33 0.12 4.03
CA PRO A 16 -11.84 0.26 2.68
C PRO A 16 -11.90 1.73 2.22
N LEU A 17 -12.11 2.69 3.12
CA LEU A 17 -12.04 4.12 2.76
C LEU A 17 -10.62 4.55 2.40
N ILE A 18 -9.63 4.11 3.17
CA ILE A 18 -8.20 4.36 2.88
C ILE A 18 -7.83 3.74 1.54
N ALA A 19 -8.25 2.50 1.28
CA ALA A 19 -7.96 1.80 0.04
C ALA A 19 -8.66 2.44 -1.18
N LEU A 20 -9.91 2.90 -1.03
CA LEU A 20 -10.61 3.67 -2.07
C LEU A 20 -9.94 5.01 -2.34
N TRP A 21 -9.52 5.71 -1.29
CA TRP A 21 -8.76 6.96 -1.43
C TRP A 21 -7.45 6.72 -2.19
N GLY A 22 -6.67 5.70 -1.81
CA GLY A 22 -5.46 5.32 -2.55
C GLY A 22 -5.75 4.96 -4.01
N THR A 23 -6.78 4.15 -4.26
CA THR A 23 -7.24 3.82 -5.63
C THR A 23 -7.52 5.09 -6.45
N SER A 24 -8.21 6.07 -5.85
CA SER A 24 -8.52 7.34 -6.51
C SER A 24 -7.26 8.14 -6.85
N LEU A 25 -6.24 8.15 -5.99
CA LEU A 25 -4.97 8.82 -6.27
C LEU A 25 -4.23 8.18 -7.45
N PHE A 26 -4.17 6.85 -7.50
CA PHE A 26 -3.52 6.14 -8.59
C PHE A 26 -4.23 6.31 -9.94
N LEU A 27 -5.57 6.40 -9.96
CA LEU A 27 -6.33 6.54 -11.20
C LEU A 27 -6.52 8.00 -11.65
N LEU A 28 -6.82 8.90 -10.72
CA LEU A 28 -7.23 10.28 -11.02
C LEU A 28 -6.09 11.29 -10.85
N SER A 29 -5.09 10.99 -10.03
CA SER A 29 -3.96 11.88 -9.73
C SER A 29 -2.60 11.16 -9.79
N PRO A 30 -2.32 10.38 -10.86
CA PRO A 30 -1.11 9.55 -10.92
C PRO A 30 0.18 10.36 -10.78
N LYS A 31 0.20 11.60 -11.31
CA LYS A 31 1.36 12.50 -11.22
C LYS A 31 1.79 12.76 -9.78
N THR A 32 0.83 12.90 -8.85
CA THR A 32 1.10 13.13 -7.44
C THR A 32 1.88 11.95 -6.87
N VAL A 33 1.41 10.74 -7.15
CA VAL A 33 2.03 9.49 -6.68
C VAL A 33 3.40 9.31 -7.32
N THR A 34 3.50 9.42 -8.65
CA THR A 34 4.75 9.22 -9.38
C THR A 34 5.85 10.19 -8.93
N SER A 35 5.50 11.43 -8.59
CA SER A 35 6.47 12.44 -8.16
C SER A 35 7.15 12.13 -6.82
N SER A 36 6.56 11.24 -6.02
CA SER A 36 7.16 10.75 -4.79
C SER A 36 8.14 9.59 -5.05
N TYR A 37 7.95 8.83 -6.14
CA TYR A 37 8.74 7.65 -6.44
C TYR A 37 9.84 7.86 -7.51
N LEU A 38 9.69 8.84 -8.39
CA LEU A 38 10.64 9.11 -9.48
C LEU A 38 11.46 10.39 -9.22
N PRO A 39 12.81 10.34 -9.36
CA PRO A 39 13.65 11.53 -9.26
C PRO A 39 13.38 12.53 -10.41
N PRO A 40 13.51 13.85 -10.19
CA PRO A 40 13.37 14.86 -11.24
C PRO A 40 14.42 14.78 -12.37
N SER A 41 15.57 14.13 -12.14
CA SER A 41 16.76 14.22 -13.00
C SER A 41 17.42 12.87 -13.31
N HIS A 42 16.64 11.78 -13.41
CA HIS A 42 17.22 10.50 -13.81
C HIS A 42 17.36 10.42 -15.33
N ASN A 43 18.57 10.14 -15.83
CA ASN A 43 18.76 9.73 -17.22
C ASN A 43 17.92 8.47 -17.45
N PRO A 44 17.02 8.44 -18.44
CA PRO A 44 16.17 7.29 -18.66
C PRO A 44 17.03 6.15 -19.17
N ILE A 45 17.39 5.22 -18.29
CA ILE A 45 17.41 3.84 -18.75
C ILE A 45 15.93 3.51 -18.90
N ASP A 46 15.44 3.52 -20.14
CA ASP A 46 14.10 3.02 -20.40
C ASP A 46 14.08 1.55 -19.89
N PRO A 47 13.21 1.23 -18.93
CA PRO A 47 13.16 -0.10 -18.33
C PRO A 47 12.79 -1.17 -19.35
N SER A 48 12.22 -0.77 -20.50
CA SER A 48 12.03 -1.65 -21.64
C SER A 48 13.39 -2.13 -22.16
N ILE A 49 14.42 -1.29 -22.27
CA ILE A 49 15.76 -1.67 -22.79
C ILE A 49 16.50 -2.65 -21.86
N ALA A 50 16.11 -2.72 -20.58
CA ALA A 50 16.59 -3.74 -19.66
C ALA A 50 15.91 -5.11 -19.87
N HIS A 51 14.79 -5.15 -20.60
CA HIS A 51 14.05 -6.34 -20.96
C HIS A 51 14.41 -6.79 -22.40
N PRO A 52 14.69 -8.08 -22.66
CA PRO A 52 15.14 -8.55 -23.98
C PRO A 52 14.15 -8.27 -25.14
N ALA A 53 12.90 -7.95 -24.85
CA ALA A 53 11.86 -7.63 -25.85
C ALA A 53 11.93 -6.20 -26.41
N ALA A 54 12.63 -5.25 -25.78
CA ALA A 54 12.65 -3.86 -26.24
C ALA A 54 13.71 -3.54 -27.29
N ALA A 55 14.56 -4.51 -27.66
CA ALA A 55 15.46 -4.38 -28.80
C ALA A 55 14.72 -4.15 -30.14
N LEU A 56 13.39 -4.28 -30.16
CA LEU A 56 12.55 -4.27 -31.37
C LEU A 56 11.78 -2.96 -31.61
N SER A 57 11.83 -1.97 -30.71
CA SER A 57 10.97 -0.78 -30.80
C SER A 57 11.72 0.52 -30.53
N ILE A 58 12.51 0.98 -31.50
CA ILE A 58 13.17 2.29 -31.46
C ILE A 58 12.38 3.27 -32.35
N SER A 59 11.46 4.02 -31.73
CA SER A 59 10.90 5.25 -32.28
C SER A 59 10.58 6.19 -31.13
N THR A 60 11.35 7.28 -31.05
CA THR A 60 11.50 8.17 -29.89
C THR A 60 10.26 9.01 -29.57
N PRO A 61 9.59 8.81 -28.40
CA PRO A 61 8.75 9.81 -27.77
C PRO A 61 9.61 10.69 -26.84
N SER A 62 9.15 11.89 -26.50
CA SER A 62 9.79 12.69 -25.45
C SER A 62 9.84 11.93 -24.11
N LEU A 63 10.87 12.13 -23.29
CA LEU A 63 11.06 11.47 -21.98
C LEU A 63 9.82 11.54 -21.07
N ALA A 64 9.10 12.67 -21.09
CA ALA A 64 7.87 12.83 -20.33
C ALA A 64 6.71 11.97 -20.87
N ALA A 65 6.69 11.66 -22.17
CA ALA A 65 5.70 10.80 -22.78
C ALA A 65 5.97 9.31 -22.49
N SER A 66 7.22 8.85 -22.58
CA SER A 66 7.57 7.46 -22.26
C SER A 66 7.36 7.12 -20.77
N LEU A 67 7.78 7.99 -19.84
CA LEU A 67 7.51 7.79 -18.41
C LEU A 67 6.02 7.78 -18.09
N ARG A 68 5.22 8.55 -18.83
CA ARG A 68 3.75 8.55 -18.68
C ARG A 68 3.11 7.28 -19.23
N GLU A 69 3.61 6.76 -20.34
CA GLU A 69 3.14 5.50 -20.94
C GLU A 69 3.46 4.28 -20.06
N TYR A 70 4.66 4.19 -19.50
CA TYR A 70 5.05 3.06 -18.64
C TYR A 70 4.45 3.10 -17.24
N SER A 71 4.22 4.29 -16.68
CA SER A 71 3.67 4.41 -15.33
C SER A 71 2.17 4.12 -15.28
N LEU A 72 1.43 4.32 -16.38
CA LEU A 72 -0.03 4.18 -16.41
C LEU A 72 -0.51 2.73 -16.14
N PRO A 73 0.05 1.68 -16.76
CA PRO A 73 -0.27 0.30 -16.39
C PRO A 73 0.11 -0.05 -14.94
N LEU A 74 1.23 0.48 -14.44
CA LEU A 74 1.66 0.26 -13.06
C LEU A 74 0.68 0.86 -12.05
N HIS A 75 0.24 2.10 -12.29
CA HIS A 75 -0.77 2.74 -11.45
C HIS A 75 -2.09 1.96 -11.47
N ALA A 76 -2.52 1.46 -12.64
CA ALA A 76 -3.73 0.67 -12.77
C ALA A 76 -3.64 -0.67 -12.01
N GLN A 77 -2.47 -1.33 -12.01
CA GLN A 77 -2.25 -2.56 -11.23
C GLN A 77 -2.37 -2.29 -9.72
N ILE A 78 -1.75 -1.22 -9.21
CA ILE A 78 -1.82 -0.87 -7.79
C ILE A 78 -3.24 -0.43 -7.42
N ALA A 79 -3.90 0.37 -8.26
CA ALA A 79 -5.29 0.76 -8.07
C ALA A 79 -6.22 -0.45 -8.02
N GLY A 80 -6.04 -1.43 -8.93
CA GLY A 80 -6.81 -2.67 -8.93
C GLY A 80 -6.60 -3.48 -7.66
N HIS A 81 -5.36 -3.58 -7.18
CA HIS A 81 -5.03 -4.23 -5.92
C HIS A 81 -5.70 -3.55 -4.71
N LEU A 82 -5.62 -2.22 -4.62
CA LEU A 82 -6.25 -1.44 -3.55
C LEU A 82 -7.78 -1.54 -3.60
N LEU A 83 -8.39 -1.48 -4.78
CA LEU A 83 -9.84 -1.64 -4.94
C LEU A 83 -10.30 -3.04 -4.52
N SER A 84 -9.54 -4.06 -4.89
CA SER A 84 -9.72 -5.44 -4.42
C SER A 84 -9.69 -5.51 -2.88
N ASN A 85 -8.70 -4.88 -2.25
CA ASN A 85 -8.59 -4.84 -0.80
C ASN A 85 -9.75 -4.09 -0.16
N ALA A 86 -10.22 -3.00 -0.76
CA ALA A 86 -11.40 -2.28 -0.28
C ALA A 86 -12.65 -3.17 -0.28
N LEU A 87 -12.89 -3.90 -1.38
CA LEU A 87 -14.02 -4.80 -1.50
C LEU A 87 -13.93 -5.96 -0.50
N LEU A 88 -12.76 -6.59 -0.36
CA LEU A 88 -12.56 -7.69 0.60
C LEU A 88 -12.69 -7.21 2.05
N SER A 89 -12.06 -6.08 2.40
CA SER A 89 -12.20 -5.48 3.74
C SER A 89 -13.66 -5.12 4.05
N ALA A 90 -14.40 -4.63 3.06
CA ALA A 90 -15.79 -4.26 3.24
C ALA A 90 -16.73 -5.49 3.29
N VAL A 91 -16.55 -6.47 2.42
CA VAL A 91 -17.52 -7.55 2.22
C VAL A 91 -17.08 -8.83 2.94
N LEU A 92 -15.86 -9.30 2.71
CA LEU A 92 -15.38 -10.58 3.26
C LEU A 92 -15.40 -10.56 4.79
N LEU A 93 -14.90 -9.50 5.41
CA LEU A 93 -14.84 -9.39 6.87
C LEU A 93 -16.22 -9.25 7.51
N ARG A 94 -17.22 -8.75 6.78
CA ARG A 94 -18.63 -8.75 7.25
C ARG A 94 -19.31 -10.09 7.04
N ALA A 95 -18.86 -10.87 6.07
CA ALA A 95 -19.42 -12.18 5.73
C ALA A 95 -18.95 -13.31 6.66
N THR A 96 -17.86 -13.12 7.41
CA THR A 96 -17.33 -14.16 8.32
C THR A 96 -16.90 -13.62 9.68
N SER A 97 -17.18 -14.41 10.72
CA SER A 97 -16.70 -14.17 12.08
C SER A 97 -15.51 -15.06 12.46
N ASP A 98 -14.96 -15.84 11.51
CA ASP A 98 -13.81 -16.72 11.79
C ASP A 98 -12.52 -15.90 11.91
N ILE A 99 -11.96 -15.88 13.12
CA ILE A 99 -10.71 -15.19 13.44
C ILE A 99 -9.52 -15.65 12.59
N LYS A 100 -9.52 -16.91 12.12
CA LYS A 100 -8.46 -17.41 11.23
C LYS A 100 -8.49 -16.69 9.89
N VAL A 101 -9.67 -16.50 9.31
CA VAL A 101 -9.85 -15.76 8.06
C VAL A 101 -9.40 -14.32 8.23
N TRP A 102 -9.78 -13.68 9.35
CA TRP A 102 -9.34 -12.32 9.66
C TRP A 102 -7.82 -12.23 9.79
N ARG A 103 -7.17 -13.15 10.51
CA ARG A 103 -5.69 -13.15 10.65
C ARG A 103 -4.98 -13.37 9.33
N VAL A 104 -5.44 -14.30 8.50
CA VAL A 104 -4.84 -14.54 7.17
C VAL A 104 -4.98 -13.30 6.30
N TYR A 105 -6.16 -12.68 6.29
CA TYR A 105 -6.40 -11.48 5.51
C TYR A 105 -5.56 -10.29 6.00
N GLN A 106 -5.51 -10.04 7.31
CA GLN A 106 -4.69 -8.95 7.88
C GLN A 106 -3.19 -9.21 7.72
N LEU A 107 -2.74 -10.46 7.71
CA LEU A 107 -1.35 -10.80 7.38
C LEU A 107 -1.02 -10.46 5.93
N SER A 108 -1.93 -10.79 5.01
CA SER A 108 -1.79 -10.42 3.59
C SER A 108 -1.64 -8.90 3.42
N LEU A 109 -2.51 -8.13 4.05
CA LEU A 109 -2.44 -6.66 4.00
C LEU A 109 -1.20 -6.10 4.71
N PHE A 110 -0.77 -6.69 5.82
CA PHE A 110 0.46 -6.29 6.51
C PHE A 110 1.69 -6.44 5.61
N LEU A 111 1.75 -7.51 4.81
CA LEU A 111 2.83 -7.67 3.82
C LEU A 111 2.79 -6.54 2.78
N VAL A 112 1.61 -6.18 2.29
CA VAL A 112 1.43 -5.06 1.35
C VAL A 112 1.94 -3.76 1.97
N ASP A 113 1.57 -3.46 3.22
CA ASP A 113 2.05 -2.26 3.92
C ASP A 113 3.59 -2.24 4.02
N ALA A 114 4.20 -3.38 4.39
CA ALA A 114 5.64 -3.49 4.52
C ALA A 114 6.36 -3.23 3.19
N PHE A 115 5.85 -3.77 2.08
CA PHE A 115 6.43 -3.55 0.76
C PHE A 115 6.21 -2.12 0.25
N LEU A 116 5.06 -1.50 0.54
CA LEU A 116 4.80 -0.09 0.22
C LEU A 116 5.75 0.85 0.99
N LEU A 117 5.94 0.61 2.29
CA LEU A 117 6.87 1.38 3.12
C LEU A 117 8.31 1.18 2.67
N TYR A 118 8.72 -0.05 2.36
CA TYR A 118 10.04 -0.35 1.83
C TYR A 118 10.31 0.34 0.49
N GLY A 119 9.37 0.24 -0.46
CA GLY A 119 9.50 0.90 -1.77
C GLY A 119 9.60 2.42 -1.64
N THR A 120 8.82 3.01 -0.73
CA THR A 120 8.89 4.43 -0.42
C THR A 120 10.24 4.82 0.18
N PHE A 121 10.71 4.06 1.17
CA PHE A 121 12.03 4.25 1.78
C PHE A 121 13.16 4.17 0.74
N ALA A 122 13.15 3.15 -0.11
CA ALA A 122 14.16 2.97 -1.15
C ALA A 122 14.15 4.15 -2.14
N SER A 123 12.97 4.62 -2.54
CA SER A 123 12.85 5.78 -3.42
C SER A 123 13.35 7.06 -2.77
N TYR A 124 13.02 7.30 -1.50
CA TYR A 124 13.51 8.47 -0.77
C TYR A 124 15.02 8.41 -0.54
N ALA A 125 15.60 7.22 -0.33
CA ALA A 125 17.04 7.04 -0.24
C ALA A 125 17.74 7.45 -1.55
N LEU A 126 17.20 7.02 -2.70
CA LEU A 126 17.73 7.39 -4.03
C LEU A 126 17.60 8.89 -4.32
N GLN A 127 16.58 9.54 -3.77
CA GLN A 127 16.36 10.99 -3.93
C GLN A 127 17.08 11.84 -2.87
N GLY A 128 17.75 11.24 -1.89
CA GLY A 128 18.32 11.97 -0.75
C GLY A 128 17.28 12.62 0.18
N ARG A 129 16.05 12.09 0.22
CA ARG A 129 14.88 12.63 0.93
C ARG A 129 14.52 11.82 2.19
N LEU A 130 15.51 11.24 2.85
CA LEU A 130 15.28 10.43 4.05
C LEU A 130 14.96 11.25 5.29
N ASN A 131 15.19 12.57 5.28
CA ASN A 131 14.85 13.44 6.40
C ASN A 131 13.39 13.94 6.29
N PRO A 132 12.45 13.44 7.11
CA PRO A 132 11.04 13.77 6.99
C PRO A 132 10.70 15.21 7.39
N PHE A 133 11.55 15.86 8.19
CA PHE A 133 11.28 17.22 8.69
C PHE A 133 11.67 18.31 7.70
N THR A 134 12.54 18.01 6.73
CA THR A 134 13.06 19.02 5.79
C THR A 134 12.70 18.73 4.33
N THR A 135 12.44 17.47 3.96
CA THR A 135 12.34 17.06 2.55
C THR A 135 11.00 16.47 2.15
N TRP A 136 10.14 16.10 3.10
CA TRP A 136 8.84 15.51 2.80
C TRP A 136 7.82 16.59 2.51
N ARG A 137 7.04 16.36 1.46
CA ARG A 137 5.87 17.16 1.14
C ARG A 137 4.69 16.70 1.99
N VAL A 138 3.59 17.45 1.97
CA VAL A 138 2.38 17.10 2.73
C VAL A 138 1.82 15.75 2.26
N GLU A 139 1.93 15.46 0.97
CA GLU A 139 1.49 14.22 0.35
C GLU A 139 2.32 13.02 0.79
N ASP A 140 3.64 13.20 0.96
CA ASP A 140 4.55 12.17 1.45
C ASP A 140 4.21 11.79 2.90
N TRP A 141 3.95 12.79 3.75
CA TRP A 141 3.45 12.57 5.10
C TRP A 141 2.13 11.83 5.12
N GLY A 142 1.17 12.24 4.29
CA GLY A 142 -0.13 11.59 4.19
C GLY A 142 0.00 10.11 3.82
N ALA A 143 0.75 9.80 2.76
CA ALA A 143 0.93 8.42 2.31
C ALA A 143 1.65 7.56 3.37
N VAL A 144 2.82 8.01 3.87
CA VAL A 144 3.64 7.20 4.78
C VAL A 144 2.96 7.04 6.14
N ALA A 145 2.38 8.10 6.71
CA ALA A 145 1.75 8.02 8.02
C ALA A 145 0.51 7.11 8.02
N ILE A 146 -0.31 7.18 6.97
CA ILE A 146 -1.50 6.33 6.83
C ILE A 146 -1.07 4.87 6.67
N THR A 147 -0.12 4.56 5.79
CA THR A 147 0.37 3.19 5.59
C THR A 147 1.05 2.65 6.84
N MET A 148 1.85 3.45 7.54
CA MET A 148 2.51 3.05 8.80
C MET A 148 1.47 2.74 9.89
N LEU A 149 0.47 3.60 10.07
CA LEU A 149 -0.60 3.38 11.04
C LEU A 149 -1.38 2.11 10.73
N ALA A 150 -1.71 1.88 9.46
CA ALA A 150 -2.41 0.67 9.02
C ALA A 150 -1.54 -0.58 9.30
N GLY A 151 -0.26 -0.56 8.94
CA GLY A 151 0.67 -1.66 9.22
C GLY A 151 0.83 -1.97 10.71
N VAL A 152 0.96 -0.94 11.56
CA VAL A 152 1.07 -1.11 13.02
C VAL A 152 -0.20 -1.69 13.62
N THR A 153 -1.38 -1.22 13.20
CA THR A 153 -2.66 -1.74 13.72
C THR A 153 -2.89 -3.19 13.29
N ARG A 154 -2.49 -3.57 12.07
CA ARG A 154 -2.49 -4.96 11.61
C ARG A 154 -1.53 -5.83 12.39
N LEU A 155 -0.30 -5.38 12.61
CA LEU A 155 0.67 -6.10 13.43
C LEU A 155 0.14 -6.31 14.86
N ALA A 156 -0.42 -5.26 15.47
CA ALA A 156 -1.04 -5.34 16.80
C ALA A 156 -2.18 -6.37 16.84
N PHE A 157 -3.05 -6.39 15.82
CA PHE A 157 -4.10 -7.40 15.70
C PHE A 157 -3.54 -8.82 15.57
N LEU A 158 -2.51 -9.02 14.73
CA LEU A 158 -1.91 -10.33 14.46
C LEU A 158 -1.24 -10.92 15.71
N VAL A 159 -0.56 -10.11 16.50
CA VAL A 159 0.06 -10.55 17.77
C VAL A 159 -0.93 -10.61 18.94
N GLY A 160 -2.21 -10.26 18.70
CA GLY A 160 -3.29 -10.42 19.68
C GLY A 160 -3.41 -9.30 20.71
N VAL A 161 -2.88 -8.09 20.42
CA VAL A 161 -3.09 -6.91 21.27
C VAL A 161 -4.59 -6.62 21.39
N GLY A 162 -5.07 -6.31 22.59
CA GLY A 162 -6.48 -5.95 22.84
C GLY A 162 -7.46 -7.12 22.86
N PHE A 163 -7.01 -8.36 22.65
CA PHE A 163 -7.88 -9.54 22.79
C PHE A 163 -8.06 -9.94 24.27
N PRO A 164 -9.25 -10.42 24.67
CA PRO A 164 -9.48 -10.90 26.03
C PRO A 164 -8.59 -12.10 26.33
N LYS A 165 -7.97 -12.10 27.52
CA LYS A 165 -7.16 -13.24 28.01
C LYS A 165 -8.09 -14.46 28.14
N GLN A 166 -7.77 -15.56 27.46
CA GLN A 166 -8.46 -16.83 27.68
C GLN A 166 -8.26 -17.23 29.15
N GLN A 167 -9.33 -17.16 29.96
CA GLN A 167 -9.33 -17.79 31.28
C GLN A 167 -9.09 -19.28 31.06
N ARG A 168 -7.90 -19.74 31.44
CA ARG A 168 -7.54 -21.16 31.45
C ARG A 168 -8.52 -21.83 32.40
N ALA A 169 -9.50 -22.56 31.86
CA ALA A 169 -10.41 -23.35 32.68
C ALA A 169 -9.55 -24.25 33.57
N LYS A 170 -9.62 -24.04 34.89
CA LYS A 170 -9.07 -25.00 35.85
C LYS A 170 -9.81 -26.31 35.59
N ARG A 171 -9.12 -27.31 35.02
CA ARG A 171 -9.57 -28.69 35.09
C ARG A 171 -9.57 -29.04 36.59
N ALA A 172 -10.76 -29.16 37.16
CA ALA A 172 -11.01 -29.79 38.45
C ALA A 172 -11.43 -31.23 38.20
#